data_AF-A0A3M1TRC1-F1
#
_entry.id   AF-A0A3M1TRC1-F1
#
_cell.length_a   1.000
_cell.length_b   1.000
_cell.length_c   1.000
_cell.angle_alpha   90.00
_cell.angle_beta   90.00
_cell.angle_gamma   90.00
#
_symmetry.space_group_name_H-M   'P 1'
#
loop_
_entity.id
_entity.type
_entity.pdbx_description
1 polymer ?
#
loop_
_entity_poly.entity_id
_entity_poly.type
_entity_poly.pdbx_seq_one_letter_code
_entity_poly.pdbx_strand_id
1 'polypeptide(L)'
;MRPPTKPCPHCAEELPGFAAKCRHCGEFLPGALPRAEPFAGAVFSCAVGWVLVALACVAAIIAASAVSDGAAKLRRGTDEREVVAELRRLAEAQQRFQERDPDGDGRPDFGTLAELGQAGLIGPDLASGLAHRFVFQVGVSVTAPEERWLAIASPMDPDPNQSRYYAVNHTGAVYRSYAAIPLDRHRCEFPATAVPVSTSPALR
;
A
#
# COMPACT_ATOMS: atom_id res chain seq x y z
N MET A 1 5.07 -68.73 5.59
CA MET A 1 6.38 -69.28 5.98
C MET A 1 7.03 -68.33 6.96
N ARG A 2 7.52 -68.80 8.11
CA ARG A 2 8.26 -67.97 9.07
C ARG A 2 9.71 -67.83 8.58
N PRO A 3 10.31 -66.63 8.59
CA PRO A 3 11.72 -66.48 8.24
C PRO A 3 12.61 -67.24 9.23
N PRO A 4 13.77 -67.78 8.79
CA PRO A 4 14.69 -68.48 9.68
C PRO A 4 15.22 -67.55 10.77
N THR A 5 15.19 -68.02 12.02
CA THR A 5 15.74 -67.34 13.19
C THR A 5 17.03 -68.03 13.66
N LYS A 6 17.88 -67.29 14.36
CA LYS A 6 19.09 -67.82 15.02
C LYS A 6 19.20 -67.26 16.43
N PRO A 7 19.66 -68.04 17.42
CA PRO A 7 19.86 -67.53 18.78
C PRO A 7 21.09 -66.63 18.84
N CYS A 8 21.04 -65.61 19.70
CA CYS A 8 22.21 -64.79 20.02
C CYS A 8 23.23 -65.59 20.85
N PRO A 9 24.52 -65.63 20.48
CA PRO A 9 25.53 -66.36 21.25
C PRO A 9 25.84 -65.76 22.63
N HIS A 10 25.41 -64.52 22.90
CA HIS A 10 25.69 -63.82 24.16
C HIS A 10 24.52 -63.87 25.17
N CYS A 11 23.27 -63.74 24.69
CA CYS A 11 22.09 -63.70 25.56
C CYS A 11 21.02 -64.74 25.23
N ALA A 12 21.25 -65.62 24.25
CA ALA A 12 20.33 -66.66 23.79
C ALA A 12 18.98 -66.21 23.20
N GLU A 13 18.72 -64.90 23.09
CA GLU A 13 17.50 -64.36 22.47
C GLU A 13 17.37 -64.75 20.98
N GLU A 14 16.15 -65.02 20.51
CA GLU A 14 15.90 -65.32 19.10
C GLU A 14 16.01 -64.07 18.23
N LEU A 15 16.89 -64.11 17.24
CA LEU A 15 17.11 -63.02 16.30
C LEU A 15 16.67 -63.42 14.88
N PRO A 16 16.23 -62.46 14.05
CA PRO A 16 16.08 -62.68 12.62
C PRO A 16 17.41 -63.14 12.02
N GLY A 17 17.40 -64.07 11.05
CA GLY A 17 18.62 -64.59 10.42
C GLY A 17 19.57 -63.52 9.86
N PHE A 18 19.03 -62.36 9.47
CA PHE A 18 19.75 -61.22 8.90
C PHE A 18 20.23 -60.17 9.93
N ALA A 19 19.97 -60.35 11.23
CA ALA A 19 20.41 -59.39 12.23
C ALA A 19 21.94 -59.35 12.32
N ALA A 20 22.53 -58.15 12.25
CA ALA A 20 23.95 -57.92 12.48
C ALA A 20 24.28 -57.63 13.97
N LYS A 21 23.28 -57.18 14.73
CA LYS A 21 23.41 -56.75 16.13
C LYS A 21 22.21 -57.24 16.93
N CYS A 22 22.45 -57.74 18.14
CA CYS A 22 21.38 -58.13 19.05
C CYS A 22 20.71 -56.88 19.64
N ARG A 23 19.37 -56.79 19.59
CA ARG A 23 18.64 -55.67 20.22
C ARG A 23 18.68 -55.72 21.74
N HIS A 24 18.92 -56.89 22.32
CA HIS A 24 18.81 -57.06 23.76
C HIS A 24 20.14 -56.80 24.48
N CYS A 25 21.23 -57.45 24.05
CA CYS A 25 22.56 -57.23 24.65
C CYS A 25 23.40 -56.16 23.94
N GLY A 26 23.03 -55.75 22.72
CA GLY A 26 23.78 -54.75 21.96
C GLY A 26 25.09 -55.25 21.35
N GLU A 27 25.45 -56.53 21.49
CA GLU A 27 26.66 -57.10 20.88
C GLU A 27 26.46 -57.38 19.38
N PHE A 28 27.54 -57.22 18.61
CA PHE A 28 27.58 -57.57 17.19
C PHE A 28 27.79 -59.07 17.00
N LEU A 29 27.04 -59.67 16.07
CA LEU A 29 27.16 -61.10 15.81
C LEU A 29 28.42 -61.40 14.99
N PRO A 30 29.20 -62.44 15.34
CA PRO A 30 30.38 -62.83 14.58
C PRO A 30 29.99 -63.18 13.14
N GLY A 31 30.69 -62.59 12.16
CA GLY A 31 30.44 -62.76 10.73
C GLY A 31 29.59 -61.66 10.07
N ALA A 32 29.06 -60.70 10.83
CA ALA A 32 28.42 -59.50 10.28
C ALA A 32 29.46 -58.41 9.98
N LEU A 33 30.31 -58.61 8.97
CA LEU A 33 31.18 -57.53 8.51
C LEU A 33 30.34 -56.42 7.86
N PRO A 34 30.55 -55.15 8.22
CA PRO A 34 29.87 -54.04 7.56
C PRO A 34 30.23 -54.07 6.08
N ARG A 35 29.21 -54.11 5.20
CA ARG A 35 29.44 -53.87 3.77
C ARG A 35 29.95 -52.44 3.64
N ALA A 36 31.22 -52.31 3.28
CA ALA A 36 31.80 -51.03 2.89
C ALA A 36 31.18 -50.62 1.55
N GLU A 37 30.18 -49.75 1.58
CA GLU A 37 29.62 -49.12 0.39
C GLU A 37 30.65 -48.13 -0.18
N PRO A 38 30.97 -48.15 -1.48
CA PRO A 38 31.91 -47.23 -2.10
C PRO A 38 31.22 -45.89 -2.41
N PHE A 39 31.13 -44.98 -1.44
CA PHE A 39 30.74 -43.59 -1.69
C PHE A 39 31.97 -42.70 -1.97
N ALA A 40 32.62 -42.94 -3.11
CA ALA A 40 33.71 -42.09 -3.60
C ALA A 40 33.34 -41.55 -4.99
N GLY A 41 32.57 -40.46 -5.03
CA GLY A 41 32.24 -39.81 -6.31
C GLY A 41 31.28 -38.62 -6.31
N ALA A 42 30.73 -38.19 -5.15
CA ALA A 42 29.63 -37.21 -5.12
C ALA A 42 29.97 -35.87 -4.41
N VAL A 43 31.24 -35.49 -4.28
CA VAL A 43 31.61 -34.31 -3.46
C VAL A 43 31.91 -33.05 -4.30
N PHE A 44 32.31 -33.19 -5.57
CA PHE A 44 32.65 -32.03 -6.41
C PHE A 44 31.43 -31.35 -7.09
N SER A 45 30.25 -31.98 -7.11
CA SER A 45 29.04 -31.42 -7.72
C SER A 45 28.27 -30.46 -6.78
N CYS A 46 28.47 -30.55 -5.46
CA CYS A 46 27.72 -29.74 -4.51
C CYS A 46 28.16 -28.27 -4.46
N ALA A 47 29.47 -27.97 -4.47
CA ALA A 47 29.94 -26.59 -4.29
C ALA A 47 29.53 -25.65 -5.43
N VAL A 48 29.60 -26.12 -6.68
CA VAL A 48 29.21 -25.32 -7.86
C VAL A 48 27.70 -25.11 -7.88
N GLY A 49 26.91 -26.11 -7.49
CA GLY A 49 25.45 -26.01 -7.38
C GLY A 49 25.01 -24.94 -6.37
N TRP A 50 25.63 -24.91 -5.18
CA TRP A 50 25.31 -23.92 -4.15
C TRP A 50 25.66 -22.48 -4.56
N VAL A 51 26.77 -22.28 -5.29
CA VAL A 51 27.15 -20.94 -5.79
C VAL A 51 26.15 -20.43 -6.83
N LEU A 52 25.69 -21.27 -7.75
CA LEU A 52 24.69 -20.86 -8.75
C LEU A 52 23.32 -20.55 -8.13
N VAL A 53 22.89 -21.33 -7.14
CA VAL A 53 21.64 -21.05 -6.40
C VAL A 53 21.75 -19.74 -5.62
N ALA A 54 22.86 -19.51 -4.92
CA ALA A 54 23.08 -18.27 -4.18
C ALA A 54 23.09 -17.05 -5.12
N LEU A 55 23.76 -17.14 -6.28
CA LEU A 55 23.79 -16.08 -7.28
C LEU A 55 22.39 -15.79 -7.84
N ALA A 56 21.60 -16.82 -8.14
CA ALA A 56 20.23 -16.67 -8.62
C ALA A 56 19.31 -16.02 -7.55
N CYS A 57 19.46 -16.39 -6.28
CA CYS A 57 18.74 -15.77 -5.18
C CYS A 57 19.10 -14.27 -5.03
N VAL A 58 20.39 -13.93 -5.09
CA VAL A 58 20.84 -12.53 -5.03
C VAL A 58 20.32 -11.73 -6.22
N ALA A 59 20.37 -12.28 -7.44
CA ALA A 59 19.82 -11.62 -8.62
C ALA A 59 18.30 -11.39 -8.52
N ALA A 60 17.55 -12.35 -7.97
CA ALA A 60 16.11 -12.20 -7.75
C ALA A 60 15.79 -11.11 -6.70
N ILE A 61 16.59 -11.01 -5.63
CA ILE A 61 16.44 -9.95 -4.61
C ILE A 61 16.72 -8.57 -5.23
N ILE A 62 17.79 -8.45 -6.02
CA ILE A 62 18.14 -7.19 -6.70
C ILE A 62 17.04 -6.80 -7.68
N ALA A 63 16.52 -7.73 -8.49
CA ALA A 63 15.44 -7.45 -9.43
C ALA A 63 14.13 -7.01 -8.74
N ALA A 64 13.83 -7.52 -7.55
CA ALA A 64 12.64 -7.13 -6.79
C ALA A 64 12.69 -5.66 -6.30
N SER A 65 13.87 -5.15 -5.94
CA SER A 65 14.01 -3.76 -5.46
C SER A 65 13.80 -2.69 -6.53
N ALA A 66 14.03 -2.98 -7.81
CA ALA A 66 13.85 -2.00 -8.88
C ALA A 66 12.36 -1.76 -9.26
N VAL A 67 11.45 -2.66 -8.85
CA VAL A 67 10.03 -2.59 -9.23
C VAL A 67 9.22 -1.62 -8.35
N SER A 68 9.66 -1.36 -7.11
CA SER A 68 8.92 -0.48 -6.19
C SER A 68 8.93 0.99 -6.61
N ASP A 69 10.03 1.46 -7.18
CA ASP A 69 10.23 2.90 -7.43
C ASP A 69 9.45 3.39 -8.66
N GLY A 70 9.37 2.55 -9.70
CA GLY A 70 8.62 2.85 -10.92
C GLY A 70 7.10 2.94 -10.67
N ALA A 71 6.56 2.05 -9.85
CA ALA A 71 5.14 2.03 -9.52
C ALA A 71 4.71 3.28 -8.72
N ALA A 72 5.57 3.77 -7.82
CA ALA A 72 5.30 4.97 -7.02
C ALA A 72 5.25 6.25 -7.87
N LYS A 73 6.01 6.32 -8.97
CA LYS A 73 6.04 7.50 -9.85
C LYS A 73 4.81 7.55 -10.77
N LEU A 74 4.35 6.41 -11.28
CA LEU A 74 3.16 6.35 -12.13
C LEU A 74 1.86 6.63 -11.35
N ARG A 75 1.74 6.12 -10.12
CA ARG A 75 0.58 6.38 -9.25
C ARG A 75 0.41 7.88 -8.97
N ARG A 76 1.50 8.59 -8.69
CA ARG A 76 1.49 10.03 -8.38
C ARG A 76 0.87 10.93 -9.45
N GLY A 77 1.01 10.58 -10.74
CA GLY A 77 0.46 11.38 -11.82
C GLY A 77 -1.07 11.24 -11.97
N THR A 78 -1.60 10.06 -11.64
CA THR A 78 -3.04 9.78 -11.64
C THR A 78 -3.72 10.51 -10.49
N ASP A 79 -3.11 10.48 -9.30
CA ASP A 79 -3.64 11.11 -8.08
C ASP A 79 -3.84 12.64 -8.25
N GLU A 80 -2.94 13.34 -8.94
CA GLU A 80 -3.05 14.80 -9.17
C GLU A 80 -4.24 15.19 -10.05
N ARG A 81 -4.54 14.40 -11.09
CA ARG A 81 -5.68 14.70 -11.97
C ARG A 81 -7.00 14.47 -11.27
N GLU A 82 -7.08 13.42 -10.47
CA GLU A 82 -8.27 13.04 -9.72
C GLU A 82 -8.58 14.05 -8.62
N VAL A 83 -7.59 14.46 -7.80
CA VAL A 83 -7.80 15.47 -6.76
C VAL A 83 -8.23 16.83 -7.34
N VAL A 84 -7.63 17.25 -8.47
CA VAL A 84 -8.02 18.49 -9.15
C VAL A 84 -9.45 18.39 -9.70
N ALA A 85 -9.85 17.22 -10.22
CA ALA A 85 -11.21 16.99 -10.66
C ALA A 85 -12.22 17.05 -9.51
N GLU A 86 -11.91 16.45 -8.35
CA GLU A 86 -12.78 16.52 -7.17
C GLU A 86 -12.90 17.94 -6.61
N LEU A 87 -11.80 18.73 -6.58
CA LEU A 87 -11.88 20.13 -6.15
C LEU A 87 -12.73 20.99 -7.09
N ARG A 88 -12.70 20.72 -8.41
CA ARG A 88 -13.61 21.39 -9.36
C ARG A 88 -15.05 20.97 -9.14
N ARG A 89 -15.30 19.68 -8.91
CA ARG A 89 -16.63 19.18 -8.56
C ARG A 89 -17.16 19.83 -7.28
N LEU A 90 -16.30 20.04 -6.28
CA LEU A 90 -16.65 20.80 -5.07
C LEU A 90 -17.04 22.23 -5.41
N ALA A 91 -16.28 22.94 -6.25
CA ALA A 91 -16.62 24.29 -6.64
C ALA A 91 -17.97 24.39 -7.38
N GLU A 92 -18.24 23.47 -8.29
CA GLU A 92 -19.54 23.36 -8.98
C GLU A 92 -20.69 22.98 -8.03
N ALA A 93 -20.42 22.14 -7.02
CA ALA A 93 -21.39 21.78 -6.00
C ALA A 93 -21.72 22.98 -5.11
N GLN A 94 -20.72 23.77 -4.72
CA GLN A 94 -20.91 24.98 -3.93
C GLN A 94 -21.77 26.02 -4.64
N GLN A 95 -21.51 26.26 -5.93
CA GLN A 95 -22.34 27.15 -6.74
C GLN A 95 -23.80 26.68 -6.78
N ARG A 96 -24.03 25.39 -6.97
CA ARG A 96 -25.39 24.81 -6.98
C ARG A 96 -26.06 24.83 -5.62
N PHE A 97 -25.31 24.69 -4.54
CA PHE A 97 -25.82 24.78 -3.17
C PHE A 97 -26.35 26.20 -2.93
N GLN A 98 -25.52 27.21 -3.19
CA GLN A 98 -25.88 28.61 -3.06
C GLN A 98 -27.10 29.00 -3.91
N GLU A 99 -27.21 28.51 -5.14
CA GLU A 99 -28.32 28.83 -6.04
C GLU A 99 -29.66 28.20 -5.63
N ARG A 100 -29.63 27.07 -4.91
CA ARG A 100 -30.82 26.26 -4.65
C ARG A 100 -31.31 26.32 -3.21
N ASP A 101 -30.49 26.80 -2.28
CA ASP A 101 -30.81 26.84 -0.84
C ASP A 101 -31.38 25.48 -0.37
N PRO A 102 -30.62 24.37 -0.55
CA PRO A 102 -31.12 23.04 -0.28
C PRO A 102 -31.32 22.76 1.22
N ASP A 103 -30.74 23.55 2.11
CA ASP A 103 -30.93 23.55 3.55
C ASP A 103 -32.14 24.39 4.01
N GLY A 104 -32.62 25.29 3.16
CA GLY A 104 -33.92 25.97 3.31
C GLY A 104 -33.92 27.03 4.38
N ASP A 105 -32.78 27.67 4.62
CA ASP A 105 -32.64 28.72 5.63
C ASP A 105 -32.98 30.12 5.07
N GLY A 106 -33.20 30.22 3.75
CA GLY A 106 -33.54 31.44 3.03
C GLY A 106 -32.34 32.34 2.75
N ARG A 107 -31.11 31.85 2.92
CA ARG A 107 -29.86 32.59 2.70
C ARG A 107 -29.01 31.89 1.63
N PRO A 108 -28.53 32.62 0.61
CA PRO A 108 -27.67 32.04 -0.41
C PRO A 108 -26.23 31.89 0.12
N ASP A 109 -25.97 30.87 0.92
CA ASP A 109 -24.66 30.57 1.47
C ASP A 109 -23.97 29.35 0.85
N PHE A 110 -22.77 29.05 1.33
CA PHE A 110 -22.00 27.88 0.90
C PHE A 110 -22.10 26.77 1.92
N GLY A 111 -22.15 25.52 1.46
CA GLY A 111 -22.31 24.34 2.30
C GLY A 111 -21.00 23.76 2.82
N THR A 112 -21.06 23.03 3.93
CA THR A 112 -20.04 22.10 4.40
C THR A 112 -20.04 20.80 3.57
N LEU A 113 -19.00 19.96 3.69
CA LEU A 113 -18.96 18.65 3.01
C LEU A 113 -20.18 17.77 3.34
N ALA A 114 -20.64 17.82 4.59
CA ALA A 114 -21.79 17.06 5.04
C ALA A 114 -23.08 17.55 4.37
N GLU A 115 -23.30 18.87 4.34
CA GLU A 115 -24.48 19.47 3.70
C GLU A 115 -24.49 19.23 2.19
N LEU A 116 -23.34 19.40 1.51
CA LEU A 116 -23.20 19.07 0.09
C LEU A 116 -23.52 17.59 -0.20
N GLY A 117 -23.10 16.69 0.71
CA GLY A 117 -23.40 15.26 0.62
C GLY A 117 -24.87 14.95 0.86
N GLN A 118 -25.50 15.56 1.87
CA GLN A 118 -26.93 15.42 2.17
C GLN A 118 -27.81 15.94 1.04
N ALA A 119 -27.40 17.04 0.40
CA ALA A 119 -28.05 17.59 -0.78
C ALA A 119 -27.83 16.77 -2.07
N GLY A 120 -27.00 15.71 -2.01
CA GLY A 120 -26.68 14.86 -3.17
C GLY A 120 -25.87 15.57 -4.26
N LEU A 121 -25.16 16.65 -3.93
CA LEU A 121 -24.37 17.43 -4.88
C LEU A 121 -22.98 16.85 -5.13
N ILE A 122 -22.49 16.04 -4.18
CA ILE A 122 -21.21 15.30 -4.24
C ILE A 122 -21.41 13.83 -3.84
N GLY A 123 -20.46 12.96 -4.20
CA GLY A 123 -20.48 11.54 -3.85
C GLY A 123 -20.14 11.26 -2.38
N PRO A 124 -20.45 10.05 -1.86
CA PRO A 124 -20.27 9.70 -0.45
C PRO A 124 -18.82 9.75 0.01
N ASP A 125 -17.86 9.36 -0.84
CA ASP A 125 -16.43 9.39 -0.52
C ASP A 125 -15.98 10.84 -0.24
N LEU A 126 -16.29 11.76 -1.16
CA LEU A 126 -15.96 13.17 -1.00
C LEU A 126 -16.72 13.83 0.17
N ALA A 127 -17.99 13.46 0.39
CA ALA A 127 -18.78 13.91 1.53
C ALA A 127 -18.20 13.46 2.89
N SER A 128 -17.54 12.30 2.92
CA SER A 128 -16.81 11.83 4.11
C SER A 128 -15.50 12.58 4.37
N GLY A 129 -15.06 13.40 3.41
CA GLY A 129 -13.77 14.08 3.44
C GLY A 129 -12.60 13.19 3.03
N LEU A 130 -12.83 12.00 2.45
CA LEU A 130 -11.77 11.08 2.04
C LEU A 130 -11.99 10.63 0.59
N ALA A 131 -11.09 11.03 -0.30
CA ALA A 131 -11.10 10.55 -1.70
C ALA A 131 -9.68 10.52 -2.27
N HIS A 132 -9.38 9.54 -3.14
CA HIS A 132 -8.10 9.48 -3.89
C HIS A 132 -6.83 9.60 -3.02
N ARG A 133 -6.87 9.10 -1.78
CA ARG A 133 -5.79 9.21 -0.77
C ARG A 133 -5.51 10.63 -0.26
N PHE A 134 -6.48 11.53 -0.42
CA PHE A 134 -6.49 12.86 0.15
C PHE A 134 -7.59 12.99 1.20
N VAL A 135 -7.30 13.80 2.21
CA VAL A 135 -8.24 14.34 3.18
C VAL A 135 -8.71 15.69 2.66
N PHE A 136 -10.01 15.79 2.37
CA PHE A 136 -10.68 16.99 1.96
C PHE A 136 -11.31 17.69 3.17
N GLN A 137 -11.17 19.01 3.21
CA GLN A 137 -11.85 19.84 4.19
C GLN A 137 -12.42 21.05 3.47
N VAL A 138 -13.61 21.47 3.88
CA VAL A 138 -14.30 22.67 3.39
C VAL A 138 -14.58 23.58 4.58
N GLY A 139 -14.23 24.85 4.43
CA GLY A 139 -14.49 25.90 5.40
C GLY A 139 -15.23 27.04 4.75
N VAL A 140 -16.46 27.28 5.20
CA VAL A 140 -17.24 28.48 4.87
C VAL A 140 -16.70 29.65 5.69
N SER A 141 -16.63 30.82 5.07
CA SER A 141 -16.13 32.01 5.74
C SER A 141 -16.98 32.39 6.94
N VAL A 142 -16.34 32.74 8.05
CA VAL A 142 -17.04 33.25 9.24
C VAL A 142 -17.37 34.74 9.15
N THR A 143 -16.74 35.46 8.22
CA THR A 143 -16.93 36.91 8.03
C THR A 143 -17.80 37.23 6.82
N ALA A 144 -17.82 36.35 5.82
CA ALA A 144 -18.63 36.51 4.61
C ALA A 144 -19.12 35.14 4.08
N PRO A 145 -20.00 34.43 4.82
CA PRO A 145 -20.44 33.07 4.48
C PRO A 145 -21.17 32.98 3.13
N GLU A 146 -21.79 34.06 2.67
CA GLU A 146 -22.49 34.16 1.38
C GLU A 146 -21.53 34.43 0.20
N GLU A 147 -20.28 34.81 0.47
CA GLU A 147 -19.34 35.24 -0.59
C GLU A 147 -18.09 34.36 -0.68
N ARG A 148 -17.68 33.75 0.43
CA ARG A 148 -16.37 33.13 0.55
C ARG A 148 -16.42 31.76 1.21
N TRP A 149 -15.71 30.85 0.57
CA TRP A 149 -15.37 29.55 1.10
C TRP A 149 -13.98 29.14 0.62
N LEU A 150 -13.39 28.18 1.31
CA LEU A 150 -12.12 27.56 0.96
C LEU A 150 -12.24 26.05 1.16
N ALA A 151 -11.78 25.28 0.19
CA ALA A 151 -11.54 23.85 0.36
C ALA A 151 -10.08 23.52 0.16
N ILE A 152 -9.60 22.57 0.94
CA ILE A 152 -8.24 22.05 0.87
C ILE A 152 -8.27 20.54 0.69
N ALA A 153 -7.29 20.00 -0.01
CA ALA A 153 -7.02 18.57 -0.12
C ALA A 153 -5.57 18.31 0.31
N SER A 154 -5.42 17.57 1.41
CA SER A 154 -4.13 17.20 1.98
C SER A 154 -3.87 15.70 1.79
N PRO A 155 -2.68 15.27 1.37
CA PRO A 155 -2.39 13.85 1.24
C PRO A 155 -2.49 13.15 2.60
N MET A 156 -3.09 11.96 2.64
CA MET A 156 -3.25 11.18 3.89
C MET A 156 -1.91 10.77 4.51
N ASP A 157 -0.88 10.58 3.69
CA ASP A 157 0.47 10.22 4.09
C ASP A 157 1.45 11.24 3.49
N PRO A 158 1.69 12.38 4.17
CA PRO A 158 2.50 13.45 3.61
C PRO A 158 4.00 13.11 3.63
N ASP A 159 4.62 13.05 2.46
CA ASP A 159 6.09 13.07 2.30
C ASP A 159 6.56 14.53 2.29
N PRO A 160 7.40 14.96 3.26
CA PRO A 160 7.85 16.35 3.36
C PRO A 160 8.61 16.85 2.12
N ASN A 161 9.13 15.96 1.29
CA ASN A 161 9.93 16.32 0.11
C ASN A 161 9.14 16.21 -1.20
N GLN A 162 7.99 15.52 -1.20
CA GLN A 162 7.31 15.12 -2.45
C GLN A 162 5.80 15.37 -2.44
N SER A 163 5.19 15.61 -1.28
CA SER A 163 3.76 15.83 -1.18
C SER A 163 3.32 17.15 -1.77
N ARG A 164 2.13 17.12 -2.34
CA ARG A 164 1.46 18.27 -2.93
C ARG A 164 0.13 18.44 -2.21
N TYR A 165 -0.16 19.68 -1.87
CA TYR A 165 -1.41 20.11 -1.27
C TYR A 165 -2.17 20.90 -2.31
N TYR A 166 -3.48 20.74 -2.33
CA TYR A 166 -4.33 21.40 -3.29
C TYR A 166 -5.38 22.21 -2.56
N ALA A 167 -5.83 23.29 -3.18
CA ALA A 167 -6.90 24.11 -2.63
C ALA A 167 -7.73 24.74 -3.74
N VAL A 168 -8.97 25.06 -3.44
CA VAL A 168 -9.89 25.82 -4.30
C VAL A 168 -10.72 26.73 -3.41
N ASN A 169 -11.10 27.90 -3.89
CA ASN A 169 -11.95 28.83 -3.16
C ASN A 169 -13.12 29.27 -4.04
N HIS A 170 -13.88 30.26 -3.58
CA HIS A 170 -15.01 30.88 -4.30
C HIS A 170 -14.71 31.35 -5.73
N THR A 171 -13.44 31.54 -6.13
CA THR A 171 -13.10 31.86 -7.53
C THR A 171 -13.16 30.65 -8.48
N GLY A 172 -13.23 29.42 -7.93
CA GLY A 172 -13.21 28.17 -8.69
C GLY A 172 -11.83 27.77 -9.23
N ALA A 173 -10.81 28.62 -9.10
CA ALA A 173 -9.45 28.29 -9.51
C ALA A 173 -8.78 27.35 -8.50
N VAL A 174 -8.17 26.27 -9.02
CA VAL A 174 -7.45 25.28 -8.21
C VAL A 174 -5.98 25.69 -8.10
N TYR A 175 -5.46 25.68 -6.88
CA TYR A 175 -4.07 25.99 -6.55
C TYR A 175 -3.36 24.75 -6.00
N ARG A 176 -2.04 24.73 -6.14
CA ARG A 176 -1.15 23.69 -5.62
C ARG A 176 -0.05 24.32 -4.77
N SER A 177 0.31 23.67 -3.68
CA SER A 177 1.43 24.04 -2.80
C SER A 177 2.28 22.81 -2.47
N TYR A 178 3.56 23.00 -2.20
CA TYR A 178 4.45 21.97 -1.64
C TYR A 178 4.46 21.98 -0.10
N ALA A 179 3.89 23.02 0.51
CA ALA A 179 3.65 23.11 1.94
C ALA A 179 2.16 22.94 2.25
N ALA A 180 1.84 22.48 3.46
CA ALA A 180 0.47 22.35 3.92
C ALA A 180 -0.27 23.69 3.84
N ILE A 181 -1.50 23.66 3.31
CA ILE A 181 -2.35 24.84 3.19
C ILE A 181 -3.30 24.84 4.40
N PRO A 182 -3.22 25.84 5.31
CA PRO A 182 -4.14 25.91 6.43
C PRO A 182 -5.55 26.29 5.96
N LEU A 183 -6.57 25.73 6.62
CA LEU A 183 -7.96 26.12 6.40
C LEU A 183 -8.29 27.38 7.22
N ASP A 184 -7.91 28.56 6.71
CA ASP A 184 -8.24 29.84 7.33
C ASP A 184 -9.65 30.31 6.90
N ARG A 185 -10.62 30.11 7.80
CA ARG A 185 -12.03 30.51 7.58
C ARG A 185 -12.28 32.02 7.70
N HIS A 186 -11.35 32.81 8.22
CA HIS A 186 -11.52 34.26 8.26
C HIS A 186 -11.16 34.90 6.93
N ARG A 187 -10.10 34.42 6.28
CA ARG A 187 -9.61 35.00 5.03
C ARG A 187 -10.08 34.24 3.79
N CYS A 188 -10.15 32.91 3.86
CA CYS A 188 -10.41 32.04 2.71
C CYS A 188 -9.46 32.29 1.52
N GLU A 189 -8.21 32.65 1.85
CA GLU A 189 -7.14 32.97 0.89
C GLU A 189 -6.06 31.90 0.89
N PHE A 190 -5.37 31.76 -0.23
CA PHE A 190 -4.24 30.84 -0.37
C PHE A 190 -2.96 31.49 0.16
N PRO A 191 -2.01 30.70 0.69
CA PRO A 191 -0.68 31.22 0.99
C PRO A 191 0.01 31.67 -0.30
N ALA A 192 0.88 32.67 -0.23
CA ALA A 192 1.62 33.19 -1.38
C ALA A 192 2.51 32.14 -2.08
N THR A 193 2.79 31.02 -1.41
CA THR A 193 3.54 29.89 -1.97
C THR A 193 2.69 28.98 -2.86
N ALA A 194 1.36 29.13 -2.85
CA ALA A 194 0.46 28.36 -3.68
C ALA A 194 0.46 28.89 -5.12
N VAL A 195 0.65 27.99 -6.08
CA VAL A 195 0.67 28.31 -7.51
C VAL A 195 -0.60 27.80 -8.18
N PRO A 196 -1.21 28.55 -9.12
CA PRO A 196 -2.39 28.08 -9.83
C PRO A 196 -2.05 26.83 -10.66
N VAL A 197 -2.92 25.82 -10.59
CA VAL A 197 -2.82 24.64 -11.45
C VAL A 197 -3.34 25.04 -12.82
N SER A 198 -2.41 25.24 -13.76
CA SER A 198 -2.76 25.58 -15.14
C SER A 198 -3.79 24.57 -15.67
N THR A 199 -4.95 25.08 -16.05
CA THR A 199 -5.89 24.33 -16.87
C THR A 199 -5.22 24.18 -18.23
N SER A 200 -4.60 23.03 -18.51
CA SER A 200 -4.39 22.66 -19.91
C SER A 200 -5.76 22.76 -20.58
N PRO A 201 -5.93 23.59 -21.62
CA PRO A 201 -7.20 23.70 -22.30
C PRO A 201 -7.59 22.30 -22.74
N ALA A 202 -8.79 21.87 -22.36
CA ALA A 202 -9.35 20.62 -22.82
C ALA A 202 -9.21 20.59 -24.35
N LEU A 203 -8.49 19.59 -24.87
CA LEU A 203 -8.52 19.27 -26.29
C LEU A 203 -10.00 19.03 -26.64
N ARG A 204 -10.61 20.03 -27.30
CA ARG A 204 -11.97 19.96 -27.82
C ARG A 204 -12.01 19.06 -29.05
#